data_AF-A0A1F8WEP4-F1
#
_entry.id   AF-A0A1F8WEP4-F1
#
_cell.length_a   1.000
_cell.length_b   1.000
_cell.length_c   1.000
_cell.angle_alpha   90.00
_cell.angle_beta   90.00
_cell.angle_gamma   90.00
#
_symmetry.space_group_name_H-M   'P 1'
#
loop_
_entity.id
_entity.type
_entity.pdbx_description
1 polymer ?
#
loop_
_entity_poly.entity_id
_entity_poly.type
_entity_poly.pdbx_seq_one_letter_code
_entity_poly.pdbx_strand_id
1 'polypeptide(L)'
;MRPPPPKPFAIAFLVCLGLFIVWAIVGSILEPILTKPDIQENIKGFALIISFGLFLIMAFSAVPVMVHLFFKYFLKMQESAGNLERPFVRKIKDHRETIVTILIYSFWALYALGMIIALPFAFRDLMSV
;
A
#
# COMPACT_ATOMS: atom_id res chain seq x y z
N MET A 1 21.21 -3.57 18.17
CA MET A 1 21.13 -3.40 16.70
C MET A 1 19.66 -3.45 16.30
N ARG A 2 19.10 -2.39 15.68
CA ARG A 2 17.66 -2.34 15.34
C ARG A 2 17.42 -2.98 13.97
N PRO A 3 16.46 -3.90 13.82
CA PRO A 3 16.09 -4.39 12.51
C PRO A 3 15.53 -3.21 11.67
N PRO A 4 15.95 -3.09 10.40
CA PRO A 4 15.38 -2.13 9.46
C PRO A 4 13.88 -2.38 9.27
N PRO A 5 13.10 -1.45 8.68
CA PRO A 5 11.73 -1.74 8.25
C PRO A 5 11.70 -3.08 7.51
N PRO A 6 10.61 -3.86 7.56
CA PRO A 6 10.55 -5.16 6.94
C PRO A 6 10.89 -5.00 5.46
N LYS A 7 12.15 -5.34 5.14
CA LYS A 7 12.79 -5.13 3.84
C LYS A 7 11.89 -5.54 2.67
N PRO A 8 11.12 -6.65 2.72
CA PRO A 8 10.28 -7.03 1.59
C PRO A 8 9.21 -5.99 1.23
N PHE A 9 8.53 -5.38 2.20
CA PHE A 9 7.43 -4.44 1.88
C PHE A 9 7.95 -3.12 1.31
N ALA A 10 9.05 -2.59 1.84
CA ALA A 10 9.67 -1.38 1.29
C ALA A 10 10.21 -1.61 -0.12
N ILE A 11 10.83 -2.77 -0.37
CA ILE A 11 11.30 -3.16 -1.71
C ILE A 11 10.10 -3.31 -2.66
N ALA A 12 9.06 -4.05 -2.25
CA ALA A 12 7.85 -4.23 -3.07
C ALA A 12 7.21 -2.89 -3.42
N PHE A 13 7.07 -1.98 -2.45
CA PHE A 13 6.53 -0.64 -2.68
C PHE A 13 7.36 0.14 -3.70
N LEU A 14 8.68 0.22 -3.51
CA LEU A 14 9.57 0.99 -4.39
C LEU A 14 9.64 0.38 -5.80
N VAL A 15 9.68 -0.95 -5.90
CA VAL A 15 9.67 -1.66 -7.19
C VAL A 15 8.35 -1.42 -7.91
N CYS A 16 7.20 -1.59 -7.23
CA CYS A 16 5.90 -1.32 -7.83
C CYS A 16 5.72 0.14 -8.22
N LEU A 17 6.18 1.08 -7.39
CA LEU A 17 6.16 2.51 -7.73
C LEU A 17 6.99 2.79 -8.99
N GLY A 18 8.21 2.24 -9.06
CA GLY A 18 9.07 2.36 -10.23
C GLY A 18 8.43 1.76 -11.49
N LEU A 19 7.86 0.56 -11.38
CA LEU A 19 7.13 -0.09 -12.47
C LEU A 19 5.91 0.72 -12.89
N PHE A 20 5.19 1.33 -11.95
CA PHE A 20 4.03 2.16 -12.26
C PHE A 20 4.42 3.43 -13.02
N ILE A 21 5.54 4.06 -12.64
CA ILE A 21 6.09 5.23 -13.36
C ILE A 21 6.53 4.82 -14.77
N VAL A 22 7.28 3.72 -14.91
CA VAL A 22 7.70 3.21 -16.23
C VAL A 22 6.50 2.87 -17.09
N TRP A 23 5.49 2.21 -16.52
CA TRP A 23 4.24 1.87 -17.20
C TRP A 23 3.50 3.12 -17.68
N ALA A 24 3.42 4.17 -16.85
CA ALA A 24 2.80 5.44 -17.24
C ALA A 24 3.55 6.13 -18.39
N ILE A 25 4.89 6.12 -18.36
CA ILE A 25 5.72 6.69 -19.45
C ILE A 25 5.55 5.89 -20.75
N VAL A 26 5.58 4.57 -20.66
CA VAL A 26 5.38 3.70 -21.82
C VAL A 26 3.97 3.89 -22.40
N GLY A 27 2.96 3.98 -21.53
CA GLY A 27 1.57 4.25 -21.92
C GLY A 27 1.42 5.56 -22.69
N SER A 28 2.04 6.65 -22.22
CA SER A 28 1.96 7.96 -22.90
C SER A 28 2.68 7.98 -24.25
N ILE A 29 3.78 7.24 -24.40
CA ILE A 29 4.49 7.11 -25.68
C ILE A 29 3.70 6.26 -26.68
N LEU A 30 3.02 5.20 -26.21
CA LEU A 30 2.26 4.28 -27.04
C LEU A 30 0.85 4.80 -27.38
N GLU A 31 0.31 5.74 -26.62
CA GLU A 31 -1.00 6.37 -26.84
C GLU A 31 -1.29 6.79 -28.30
N PRO A 32 -0.38 7.48 -29.03
CA PRO A 32 -0.61 7.85 -30.43
C PRO A 32 -0.64 6.66 -31.41
N ILE A 33 -0.07 5.51 -31.02
CA ILE A 33 -0.06 4.28 -31.84
C ILE A 33 -1.31 3.43 -31.52
N LEU A 34 -1.74 3.42 -30.27
CA LEU A 34 -2.83 2.61 -29.72
C LEU A 34 -4.22 3.22 -29.93
N THR A 35 -4.32 4.46 -30.40
CA THR A 35 -5.59 5.12 -30.70
C THR A 35 -6.28 4.58 -31.95
N LYS A 36 -5.61 3.74 -32.75
CA LYS A 36 -6.21 3.08 -33.92
C LYS A 36 -7.34 2.12 -33.51
N PRO A 37 -8.50 2.16 -34.17
CA PRO A 37 -9.72 1.48 -33.72
C PRO A 37 -9.58 -0.06 -33.64
N ASP A 38 -8.75 -0.67 -34.47
CA ASP A 38 -8.63 -2.14 -34.56
C ASP A 38 -7.87 -2.80 -33.39
N ILE A 39 -7.16 -2.02 -32.56
CA ILE A 39 -6.28 -2.54 -31.49
C ILE A 39 -6.79 -2.15 -30.09
N GLN A 40 -7.88 -1.38 -29.99
CA GLN A 40 -8.29 -0.73 -28.75
C GLN A 40 -8.91 -1.67 -27.70
N GLU A 41 -9.70 -2.68 -28.10
CA GLU A 41 -10.48 -3.46 -27.12
C GLU A 41 -9.61 -4.38 -26.25
N ASN A 42 -8.74 -5.18 -26.87
CA ASN A 42 -7.90 -6.13 -26.13
C ASN A 42 -6.80 -5.45 -25.30
N ILE A 43 -6.30 -4.29 -25.76
CA ILE A 43 -5.21 -3.59 -25.06
C ILE A 43 -5.72 -2.83 -23.83
N LYS A 44 -6.93 -2.26 -23.88
CA LYS A 44 -7.52 -1.56 -22.72
C LYS A 44 -7.75 -2.51 -21.54
N GLY A 45 -8.29 -3.70 -21.80
CA GLY A 45 -8.53 -4.70 -20.75
C GLY A 45 -7.23 -5.15 -20.08
N PHE A 46 -6.21 -5.48 -20.87
CA PHE A 46 -4.91 -5.90 -20.35
C PHE A 46 -4.19 -4.78 -19.57
N ALA A 47 -4.24 -3.55 -20.09
CA ALA A 47 -3.67 -2.39 -19.42
C ALA A 47 -4.35 -2.10 -18.08
N LEU A 48 -5.68 -2.28 -18.01
CA LEU A 48 -6.45 -2.13 -16.77
C LEU A 48 -6.03 -3.18 -15.74
N ILE A 49 -5.92 -4.46 -16.14
CA ILE A 49 -5.50 -5.54 -15.25
C ILE A 49 -4.10 -5.28 -14.67
N ILE A 50 -3.13 -4.90 -15.51
CA ILE A 50 -1.76 -4.57 -15.06
C ILE A 50 -1.78 -3.38 -14.10
N SER A 51 -2.45 -2.29 -14.47
CA SER A 51 -2.48 -1.06 -13.67
C SER A 51 -3.15 -1.31 -12.33
N PHE A 52 -4.25 -2.06 -12.31
CA PHE A 52 -4.96 -2.43 -11.09
C PHE A 52 -4.11 -3.37 -10.21
N GLY A 53 -3.44 -4.36 -10.80
CA GLY A 53 -2.53 -5.25 -10.07
C GLY A 53 -1.37 -4.51 -9.43
N LEU A 54 -0.68 -3.64 -10.17
CA LEU A 54 0.40 -2.80 -9.64
C LEU A 54 -0.11 -1.86 -8.54
N PHE A 55 -1.28 -1.25 -8.73
CA PHE A 55 -1.91 -0.41 -7.73
C PHE A 55 -2.21 -1.17 -6.44
N LEU A 56 -2.76 -2.39 -6.53
CA LEU A 56 -3.03 -3.22 -5.36
C LEU A 56 -1.74 -3.58 -4.62
N ILE A 57 -0.72 -4.08 -5.31
CA ILE A 57 0.55 -4.45 -4.64
C ILE A 57 1.19 -3.22 -3.98
N MET A 58 1.14 -2.06 -4.63
CA MET A 58 1.61 -0.80 -4.06
C MET A 58 0.78 -0.39 -2.84
N ALA A 59 -0.55 -0.43 -2.90
CA ALA A 59 -1.42 -0.07 -1.79
C ALA A 59 -1.23 -1.01 -0.58
N PHE A 60 -1.12 -2.31 -0.82
CA PHE A 60 -0.89 -3.31 0.22
C PHE A 60 0.50 -3.19 0.87
N SER A 61 1.53 -2.85 0.09
CA SER A 61 2.88 -2.63 0.62
C SER A 61 3.05 -1.26 1.29
N ALA A 62 2.26 -0.25 0.90
CA ALA A 62 2.33 1.09 1.45
C ALA A 62 1.97 1.14 2.94
N VAL A 63 0.94 0.41 3.38
CA VAL A 63 0.46 0.46 4.78
C VAL A 63 1.55 0.04 5.78
N PRO A 64 2.19 -1.15 5.65
CA PRO A 64 3.30 -1.53 6.53
C PRO A 64 4.45 -0.52 6.52
N VAL A 65 4.80 0.03 5.35
CA VAL A 65 5.87 1.01 5.19
C VAL A 65 5.54 2.30 5.94
N MET A 66 4.34 2.83 5.75
CA MET A 66 3.89 4.06 6.39
C MET A 66 3.84 3.94 7.91
N VAL A 67 3.31 2.84 8.45
CA VAL A 67 3.29 2.59 9.90
C VAL A 67 4.71 2.52 10.46
N HIS A 68 5.62 1.79 9.81
CA HIS A 68 7.02 1.71 10.26
C HIS A 68 7.72 3.07 10.25
N LEU A 69 7.51 3.85 9.19
CA LEU A 69 8.08 5.20 9.05
C LEU A 69 7.51 6.12 10.12
N PHE A 70 6.20 6.11 10.33
CA PHE A 70 5.54 6.90 11.37
C PHE A 70 6.17 6.67 12.74
N PHE A 71 6.25 5.41 13.20
CA PHE A 71 6.86 5.11 14.50
C PHE A 71 8.35 5.45 14.56
N LYS A 72 9.09 5.30 13.45
CA LYS A 72 10.51 5.66 13.38
C LYS A 72 10.71 7.17 13.56
N TYR A 73 9.95 7.98 12.84
CA TYR A 73 10.04 9.44 12.92
C TYR A 73 9.48 9.96 14.25
N PHE A 74 8.39 9.39 14.75
CA PHE A 74 7.83 9.72 16.06
C PHE A 74 8.87 9.54 17.17
N LEU A 75 9.52 8.37 17.23
CA LEU A 75 10.55 8.12 18.26
C LEU A 75 11.76 9.05 18.10
N LYS A 76 12.19 9.34 16.87
CA LYS A 76 13.28 10.29 16.61
C LYS A 76 12.93 11.71 17.08
N MET A 77 11.67 12.12 16.90
CA MET A 77 11.18 13.42 17.37
C MET A 77 11.15 13.46 18.91
N GLN A 78 10.67 12.40 19.57
CA GLN A 78 10.63 12.32 21.03
C GLN A 78 12.03 12.27 21.65
N GLU A 79 12.99 11.64 20.96
CA GLU A 79 14.42 11.67 21.30
C GLU A 79 14.99 13.08 21.23
N SER A 80 14.75 13.80 20.12
CA SER A 80 15.19 15.19 19.99
C SER A 80 14.53 16.12 21.02
N ALA A 81 13.32 15.80 21.49
CA ALA A 81 12.60 16.57 22.49
C ALA A 81 12.96 16.16 23.94
N GLY A 82 13.87 15.20 24.15
CA GLY A 82 14.25 14.72 25.48
C GLY A 82 13.15 13.94 26.22
N ASN A 83 12.08 13.50 25.54
CA ASN A 83 10.90 12.89 26.16
C ASN A 83 10.93 11.36 26.18
N LEU A 84 12.07 10.73 25.87
CA LEU A 84 12.20 9.27 25.78
C LEU A 84 11.90 8.55 27.11
N GLU A 85 12.13 9.21 28.23
CA GLU A 85 11.92 8.62 29.55
C GLU A 85 10.46 8.71 30.01
N ARG A 86 9.61 9.47 29.30
CA ARG A 86 8.18 9.51 29.63
C ARG A 86 7.59 8.11 29.49
N PRO A 87 6.78 7.65 30.47
CA PRO A 87 6.34 6.25 30.55
C PRO A 87 5.60 5.78 29.29
N PHE A 88 4.86 6.68 28.64
CA PHE A 88 4.18 6.40 27.37
C PHE A 88 5.16 6.17 26.20
N VAL A 89 6.12 7.07 26.01
CA VAL A 89 7.11 6.99 24.92
C VAL A 89 8.04 5.80 25.13
N ARG A 90 8.42 5.52 26.38
CA ARG A 90 9.21 4.34 26.75
C ARG A 90 8.46 3.05 26.43
N LYS A 91 7.18 2.93 26.79
CA LYS A 91 6.36 1.76 26.41
C LYS A 91 6.31 1.55 24.91
N ILE A 92 6.14 2.62 24.13
CA ILE A 92 6.14 2.54 22.65
C ILE A 92 7.50 2.10 22.11
N LYS A 93 8.60 2.61 22.68
CA LYS A 93 9.96 2.23 22.29
C LYS A 93 10.22 0.74 22.58
N ASP A 94 9.81 0.27 23.76
CA ASP A 94 10.07 -1.09 24.23
C ASP A 94 9.19 -2.13 23.50
N HIS A 95 7.97 -1.76 23.11
CA HIS A 95 7.01 -2.65 22.43
C HIS A 95 6.76 -2.30 20.96
N ARG A 96 7.67 -1.56 20.32
CA ARG A 96 7.48 -1.01 18.98
C ARG A 96 7.03 -2.04 17.96
N GLU A 97 7.74 -3.16 17.87
CA GLU A 97 7.48 -4.20 16.86
C GLU A 97 6.09 -4.85 17.07
N THR A 98 5.72 -5.09 18.33
CA THR A 98 4.40 -5.63 18.69
C THR A 98 3.29 -4.64 18.32
N ILE A 99 3.45 -3.37 18.69
CA ILE A 99 2.48 -2.32 18.38
C ILE A 99 2.30 -2.18 16.87
N VAL A 100 3.41 -2.09 16.13
CA VAL A 100 3.39 -1.96 14.67
C VAL A 100 2.69 -3.16 14.01
N THR A 101 3.01 -4.37 14.45
CA THR A 101 2.41 -5.61 13.92
C THR A 101 0.91 -5.65 14.18
N ILE A 102 0.47 -5.36 15.40
CA ILE A 102 -0.96 -5.33 15.75
C ILE A 102 -1.68 -4.29 14.89
N LEU A 103 -1.11 -3.10 14.73
CA LEU A 103 -1.73 -2.01 13.97
C LEU A 103 -1.90 -2.37 12.49
N ILE A 104 -0.89 -3.02 11.89
CA ILE A 104 -0.95 -3.51 10.51
C ILE A 104 -2.07 -4.56 10.38
N TYR A 105 -2.13 -5.55 11.27
CA TYR A 105 -3.18 -6.57 11.20
C TYR A 105 -4.58 -6.00 11.47
N SER A 106 -4.72 -5.07 12.41
CA SER A 106 -6.00 -4.39 12.66
C SER A 106 -6.48 -3.63 11.43
N PHE A 107 -5.57 -2.96 10.71
CA PHE A 107 -5.92 -2.28 9.46
C PHE A 107 -6.41 -3.27 8.40
N TRP A 108 -5.71 -4.39 8.22
CA TRP A 108 -6.13 -5.43 7.28
C TRP A 108 -7.43 -6.11 7.68
N ALA A 109 -7.64 -6.35 8.97
CA ALA A 109 -8.88 -6.93 9.48
C ALA A 109 -10.07 -6.00 9.22
N LEU A 110 -9.91 -4.68 9.41
CA LEU A 110 -10.94 -3.70 9.10
C LEU A 110 -11.25 -3.67 7.60
N TYR A 111 -10.23 -3.73 6.75
CA TYR A 111 -10.41 -3.79 5.30
C TYR A 111 -11.15 -5.07 4.88
N ALA A 112 -10.76 -6.21 5.42
CA ALA A 112 -11.43 -7.50 5.16
C ALA A 112 -12.89 -7.48 5.63
N LEU A 113 -13.16 -6.92 6.81
CA LEU A 113 -14.52 -6.76 7.32
C LEU A 113 -15.37 -5.88 6.41
N GLY A 114 -14.81 -4.74 5.96
CA GLY A 114 -15.47 -3.88 4.99
C GLY A 114 -15.81 -4.60 3.68
N MET A 115 -14.89 -5.42 3.16
CA MET A 115 -15.15 -6.23 1.96
C MET A 115 -16.22 -7.29 2.19
N ILE A 116 -16.22 -7.99 3.33
CA ILE A 116 -17.25 -8.99 3.68
C ILE A 116 -18.64 -8.33 3.71
N ILE A 117 -18.73 -7.10 4.21
CA ILE A 117 -19.99 -6.36 4.25
C ILE A 117 -20.37 -5.87 2.84
N ALA A 118 -19.43 -5.33 2.07
CA ALA A 118 -19.71 -4.70 0.77
C ALA A 118 -19.97 -5.71 -0.37
N LEU A 119 -19.28 -6.85 -0.37
CA LEU A 119 -19.35 -7.84 -1.46
C LEU A 119 -20.78 -8.34 -1.75
N PRO A 120 -21.59 -8.73 -0.75
CA PRO A 120 -22.97 -9.18 -0.99
C PRO A 120 -23.84 -8.12 -1.69
N PHE A 121 -23.68 -6.84 -1.33
CA PHE A 121 -24.42 -5.76 -1.99
C PHE A 121 -23.95 -5.56 -3.43
N ALA A 122 -22.63 -5.56 -3.66
CA ALA A 122 -22.07 -5.46 -5.00
C ALA A 122 -22.51 -6.63 -5.90
N PHE A 123 -22.53 -7.86 -5.38
CA PHE A 123 -23.03 -9.03 -6.12
C PHE A 123 -24.53 -8.94 -6.40
N ARG A 124 -25.33 -8.46 -5.45
CA ARG A 124 -26.76 -8.24 -5.66
C ARG A 124 -27.00 -7.23 -6.77
N ASP A 125 -26.30 -6.11 -6.75
CA ASP A 125 -26.41 -5.07 -7.77
C ASP A 125 -25.99 -5.62 -9.14
N LEU A 126 -24.89 -6.38 -9.20
CA LEU A 126 -24.42 -7.01 -10.44
C LEU A 126 -25.41 -8.01 -11.03
N MET A 127 -26.09 -8.80 -10.20
CA MET A 127 -27.11 -9.77 -10.65
C MET A 127 -28.46 -9.12 -10.97
N SER A 128 -28.67 -7.87 -10.54
CA SER A 128 -29.90 -7.12 -10.81
C SER A 128 -29.85 -6.28 -12.10
N VAL A 129 -28.68 -6.24 -12.74
CA VAL A 129 -28.44 -5.68 -14.08
C VAL A 129 -28.55 -6.79 -15.12
#